data_AF-A0A3S4IWZ6-F1
#
_entry.id   AF-A0A3S4IWZ6-F1
#
_cell.length_a   1.000
_cell.length_b   1.000
_cell.length_c   1.000
_cell.angle_alpha   90.00
_cell.angle_beta   90.00
_cell.angle_gamma   90.00
#
_symmetry.space_group_name_H-M   'P 1'
#
loop_
_entity.id
_entity.type
_entity.pdbx_description
1 polymer ?
#
loop_
_entity_poly.entity_id
_entity_poly.type
_entity_poly.pdbx_seq_one_letter_code
_entity_poly.pdbx_strand_id
1 'polypeptide(L)'
;MVFTGTAILYIGWFGFNAGSAGSANEIAALAFVNTVVATAAAILGWIIGEWTLRGKPSLLGACSGAIAGLVGVTPACGYVGVGGALVIGVIAGLAGFVGSHHA
;
A
#
# COMPACT_ATOMS: atom_id res chain seq x y z
N MET A 1 -1.28 2.28 19.43
CA MET A 1 -2.55 2.31 18.68
C MET A 1 -2.40 2.42 17.17
N VAL A 2 -1.38 3.11 16.63
CA VAL A 2 -1.19 3.28 15.17
C VAL A 2 -1.21 1.96 14.41
N PHE A 3 -0.39 0.98 14.80
CA PHE A 3 -0.33 -0.32 14.12
C PHE A 3 -1.69 -1.03 14.06
N THR A 4 -2.42 -1.07 15.18
CA THR A 4 -3.77 -1.65 15.22
C THR A 4 -4.72 -0.92 14.28
N GLY A 5 -4.67 0.42 14.25
CA GLY A 5 -5.44 1.23 13.30
C GLY A 5 -5.07 0.92 11.84
N THR A 6 -3.78 0.83 11.52
CA THR A 6 -3.30 0.45 10.18
C THR A 6 -3.74 -0.96 9.81
N ALA A 7 -3.76 -1.91 10.73
CA ALA A 7 -4.23 -3.27 10.49
C ALA A 7 -5.74 -3.30 10.19
N ILE A 8 -6.55 -2.55 10.96
CA ILE A 8 -7.98 -2.40 10.69
C ILE A 8 -8.20 -1.78 9.31
N LEU A 9 -7.47 -0.72 8.98
CA LEU A 9 -7.55 -0.07 7.67
C LEU A 9 -7.16 -1.03 6.55
N TYR A 10 -6.07 -1.78 6.68
CA TYR A 10 -5.63 -2.76 5.69
C TYR A 10 -6.70 -3.82 5.41
N ILE A 11 -7.25 -4.42 6.48
CA ILE A 11 -8.30 -5.44 6.31
C ILE A 11 -9.57 -4.82 5.72
N GLY A 12 -9.98 -3.64 6.17
CA GLY A 12 -11.13 -2.92 5.60
C GLY A 12 -10.93 -2.52 4.14
N TRP A 13 -9.69 -2.27 3.72
CA TRP A 13 -9.37 -1.84 2.35
C TRP A 13 -9.59 -2.92 1.30
N PHE A 14 -9.62 -4.20 1.69
CA PHE A 14 -10.05 -5.27 0.77
C PHE A 14 -11.50 -5.08 0.36
N GLY A 15 -12.39 -4.76 1.30
CA GLY A 15 -13.78 -4.44 1.00
C GLY A 15 -13.90 -3.17 0.15
N PHE A 16 -13.05 -2.17 0.40
CA PHE A 16 -13.00 -0.94 -0.37
C PHE A 16 -12.58 -1.18 -1.83
N ASN A 17 -11.46 -1.89 -2.06
CA ASN A 17 -10.93 -2.11 -3.41
C ASN A 17 -11.63 -3.26 -4.15
N ALA A 18 -11.69 -4.46 -3.57
CA ALA A 18 -12.32 -5.60 -4.24
C ALA A 18 -13.84 -5.44 -4.34
N GLY A 19 -14.48 -4.84 -3.32
CA GLY A 19 -15.91 -4.55 -3.35
C GLY A 19 -16.30 -3.51 -4.41
N SER A 20 -15.37 -2.65 -4.84
CA SER A 20 -15.61 -1.69 -5.92
C SER A 20 -15.86 -2.35 -7.28
N ALA A 21 -15.57 -3.65 -7.43
CA ALA A 21 -15.96 -4.42 -8.62
C ALA A 21 -17.48 -4.70 -8.69
N GLY A 22 -18.24 -4.49 -7.61
CA GLY A 22 -19.70 -4.65 -7.55
C GLY A 22 -20.21 -6.10 -7.57
N SER A 23 -19.34 -7.08 -7.80
CA SER A 23 -19.68 -8.51 -7.74
C SER A 23 -18.43 -9.36 -7.48
N ALA A 24 -18.61 -10.60 -7.02
CA ALA A 24 -17.53 -11.55 -6.79
C ALA A 24 -17.08 -12.19 -8.13
N ASN A 25 -16.23 -11.48 -8.85
CA ASN A 25 -15.72 -11.87 -10.17
C ASN A 25 -14.18 -11.76 -10.24
N GLU A 26 -13.61 -11.96 -11.42
CA GLU A 26 -12.17 -11.88 -11.68
C GLU A 26 -11.59 -10.49 -11.42
N ILE A 27 -12.36 -9.41 -11.60
CA ILE A 27 -11.91 -8.04 -11.29
C ILE A 27 -11.81 -7.84 -9.78
N ALA A 28 -12.77 -8.36 -9.00
CA ALA A 28 -12.69 -8.35 -7.54
C ALA A 28 -11.46 -9.13 -7.05
N ALA A 29 -11.22 -10.31 -7.62
CA ALA A 29 -10.05 -11.13 -7.29
C ALA A 29 -8.73 -10.42 -7.64
N LEU A 30 -8.66 -9.79 -8.81
CA LEU A 30 -7.50 -9.00 -9.23
C LEU A 30 -7.26 -7.81 -8.29
N ALA A 31 -8.31 -7.03 -7.98
CA ALA A 31 -8.22 -5.91 -7.06
C ALA A 31 -7.81 -6.33 -5.64
N PHE A 32 -8.27 -7.49 -5.18
CA PHE A 32 -7.84 -8.08 -3.91
C PHE A 32 -6.33 -8.38 -3.92
N VAL A 33 -5.84 -9.09 -4.93
CA VAL A 33 -4.40 -9.43 -5.06
C VAL A 33 -3.55 -8.18 -5.20
N ASN A 34 -3.97 -7.22 -6.03
CA ASN A 34 -3.27 -5.95 -6.20
C ASN A 34 -3.21 -5.15 -4.89
N THR A 35 -4.24 -5.22 -4.05
CA THR A 35 -4.25 -4.61 -2.72
C THR A 35 -3.19 -5.23 -1.79
N VAL A 36 -3.05 -6.57 -1.78
CA VAL A 36 -1.97 -7.25 -1.04
C VAL A 36 -0.61 -6.77 -1.53
N VAL A 37 -0.39 -6.87 -2.85
CA VAL A 37 0.93 -6.70 -3.46
C VAL A 37 1.40 -5.25 -3.36
N ALA A 38 0.55 -4.27 -3.67
CA ALA A 38 0.92 -2.87 -3.59
C ALA A 38 1.17 -2.43 -2.14
N THR A 39 0.38 -2.92 -1.17
CA THR A 39 0.60 -2.63 0.25
C THR A 39 1.95 -3.17 0.71
N ALA A 40 2.25 -4.43 0.42
CA ALA A 40 3.53 -5.05 0.77
C ALA A 40 4.71 -4.31 0.12
N ALA A 41 4.59 -3.99 -1.18
CA ALA A 41 5.61 -3.26 -1.93
C ALA A 41 5.84 -1.85 -1.36
N ALA A 42 4.79 -1.14 -0.94
CA ALA A 42 4.92 0.18 -0.35
C ALA A 42 5.52 0.17 1.06
N ILE A 43 5.20 -0.85 1.88
CA ILE A 43 5.87 -1.07 3.18
C ILE A 43 7.38 -1.24 2.95
N LEU A 44 7.76 -2.10 2.01
CA LEU A 44 9.18 -2.34 1.69
C LEU A 44 9.84 -1.09 1.11
N GLY A 45 9.19 -0.39 0.18
CA GLY A 45 9.69 0.86 -0.41
C GLY A 45 9.93 1.92 0.65
N TRP A 46 8.96 2.13 1.56
CA TRP A 46 9.10 3.05 2.67
C TRP A 46 10.25 2.63 3.60
N ILE A 47 10.29 1.37 4.01
CA ILE A 47 11.35 0.85 4.91
C ILE A 47 12.74 1.01 4.29
N ILE A 48 12.91 0.75 3.00
CA ILE A 48 14.18 0.94 2.30
C ILE A 48 14.57 2.43 2.30
N GLY A 49 13.63 3.33 1.97
CA GLY A 49 13.87 4.77 2.03
C GLY A 49 14.24 5.25 3.44
N GLU A 50 13.49 4.80 4.45
CA GLU A 50 13.75 5.13 5.84
C GLU A 50 15.08 4.59 6.32
N TRP A 51 15.42 3.35 5.99
CA TRP A 51 16.68 2.73 6.40
C TRP A 51 17.87 3.43 5.74
N THR A 52 17.81 3.72 4.44
CA THR A 52 18.90 4.40 3.73
C THR A 52 19.17 5.81 4.25
N LEU A 53 18.15 6.58 4.63
CA LEU A 53 18.32 7.95 5.13
C LEU A 53 18.49 8.06 6.65
N ARG A 54 17.89 7.15 7.44
CA ARG A 54 17.84 7.22 8.91
C ARG A 54 18.61 6.10 9.61
N GLY A 55 19.20 5.18 8.86
CA GLY A 55 20.05 4.08 9.36
C GLY A 55 19.30 2.91 10.01
N LYS A 56 17.98 3.02 10.21
CA LYS A 56 17.14 1.93 10.76
C LYS A 56 15.67 2.11 10.38
N PRO A 57 14.91 1.02 10.20
CA PRO A 57 13.46 1.07 10.01
C PRO A 57 12.71 1.33 11.31
N SER A 58 11.47 1.81 11.19
CA SER A 58 10.56 2.02 12.32
C SER A 58 9.17 1.41 12.10
N LEU A 59 8.46 1.11 13.20
CA LEU A 59 7.08 0.63 13.14
C LEU A 59 6.14 1.67 12.50
N LEU A 60 6.37 2.96 12.80
CA LEU A 60 5.59 4.03 12.20
C LEU A 60 5.85 4.12 10.70
N GLY A 61 7.10 3.99 10.26
CA GLY A 61 7.46 3.96 8.83
C GLY A 61 6.79 2.80 8.10
N ALA A 62 6.82 1.59 8.67
CA ALA A 62 6.09 0.45 8.11
C ALA A 62 4.58 0.71 8.01
N CYS A 63 3.97 1.29 9.05
CA CYS A 63 2.54 1.62 9.04
C CYS A 63 2.21 2.69 7.99
N SER A 64 3.03 3.73 7.86
CA SER A 64 2.86 4.78 6.85
C SER A 64 3.04 4.24 5.44
N GLY A 65 4.02 3.35 5.22
CA GLY A 65 4.20 2.62 3.96
C GLY A 65 2.97 1.79 3.59
N ALA A 66 2.36 1.10 4.55
CA ALA A 66 1.12 0.37 4.31
C ALA A 66 0.00 1.29 3.80
N ILE A 67 -0.24 2.42 4.48
CA ILE A 67 -1.25 3.40 4.05
C ILE A 67 -0.90 4.01 2.69
N ALA A 68 0.36 4.33 2.43
CA ALA A 68 0.80 4.86 1.15
C ALA A 68 0.51 3.89 0.00
N GLY A 69 0.79 2.60 0.17
CA GLY A 69 0.48 1.57 -0.84
C GLY A 69 -1.02 1.40 -1.08
N LEU A 70 -1.80 1.36 0.00
CA LEU A 70 -3.26 1.28 -0.06
C LEU A 70 -3.86 2.46 -0.82
N VAL A 71 -3.45 3.69 -0.49
CA VAL A 71 -3.88 4.91 -1.19
C VAL A 71 -3.41 4.89 -2.65
N GLY A 72 -2.16 4.52 -2.90
CA GLY A 72 -1.58 4.49 -4.24
C GLY A 72 -2.27 3.53 -5.20
N VAL A 73 -2.63 2.32 -4.73
CA VAL A 73 -3.27 1.30 -5.58
C VAL A 73 -4.77 1.49 -5.73
N THR A 74 -5.42 2.23 -4.82
CA THR A 74 -6.87 2.45 -4.83
C THR A 74 -7.45 2.78 -6.22
N PRO A 75 -6.95 3.79 -6.97
CA PRO A 75 -7.50 4.11 -8.29
C PRO A 75 -7.14 3.09 -9.38
N ALA A 76 -6.19 2.18 -9.14
CA ALA A 76 -5.62 1.29 -10.13
C ALA A 76 -5.96 -0.20 -9.91
N CYS A 77 -6.48 -0.57 -8.73
CA CYS A 77 -6.52 -1.95 -8.25
C CYS A 77 -7.26 -2.92 -9.19
N GLY A 78 -8.32 -2.50 -9.88
CA GLY A 78 -9.05 -3.31 -10.85
C GLY A 78 -8.56 -3.22 -12.30
N TYR A 79 -7.56 -2.38 -12.59
CA TYR A 79 -7.16 -2.02 -13.96
C TYR A 79 -5.74 -2.42 -14.34
N VAL A 80 -4.89 -2.73 -13.37
CA VAL A 80 -3.48 -3.12 -13.61
C VAL A 80 -3.26 -4.60 -13.29
N GLY A 81 -2.27 -5.19 -13.94
CA GLY A 81 -1.75 -6.50 -13.52
C GLY A 81 -0.92 -6.39 -12.23
N VAL A 82 -0.60 -7.55 -11.64
CA VAL A 82 0.15 -7.67 -10.38
C VAL A 82 1.51 -6.96 -10.41
N GLY A 83 2.23 -7.03 -11.55
CA GLY A 83 3.48 -6.30 -11.72
C GLY A 83 3.31 -4.78 -11.66
N GLY A 84 2.19 -4.26 -12.20
CA GLY A 84 1.84 -2.84 -12.09
C GLY A 84 1.54 -2.44 -10.65
N ALA A 85 0.80 -3.27 -9.91
CA ALA A 85 0.52 -3.03 -8.49
C ALA A 85 1.81 -3.00 -7.64
N LEU A 86 2.78 -3.88 -7.93
CA LEU A 86 4.09 -3.86 -7.28
C LEU A 86 4.83 -2.54 -7.52
N VAL A 87 4.90 -2.09 -8.77
CA VAL A 87 5.55 -0.82 -9.14
C VAL A 87 4.86 0.37 -8.48
N ILE A 88 3.52 0.42 -8.52
CA ILE A 88 2.72 1.45 -7.85
C ILE A 88 3.02 1.45 -6.35
N GLY A 89 3.05 0.29 -5.71
CA GLY A 89 3.36 0.16 -4.29
C GLY A 89 4.73 0.73 -3.93
N VAL A 90 5.80 0.29 -4.62
CA VAL A 90 7.16 0.81 -4.35
C VAL A 90 7.22 2.33 -4.51
N ILE A 91 6.67 2.87 -5.61
CA ILE A 91 6.67 4.31 -5.86
C ILE A 91 5.86 5.05 -4.80
N ALA A 92 4.67 4.57 -4.44
CA ALA A 92 3.83 5.18 -3.44
C ALA A 92 4.50 5.20 -2.06
N GLY A 93 5.15 4.10 -1.65
CA GLY A 93 5.90 4.01 -0.40
C GLY A 93 7.06 5.01 -0.34
N LEU A 94 7.88 5.09 -1.39
CA LEU A 94 8.99 6.04 -1.48
C LEU A 94 8.50 7.49 -1.55
N ALA A 95 7.47 7.77 -2.36
CA ALA A 95 6.90 9.11 -2.48
C ALA A 95 6.28 9.59 -1.17
N GLY A 96 5.56 8.71 -0.46
CA GLY A 96 5.00 9.02 0.86
C GLY A 96 6.10 9.30 1.90
N PHE A 97 7.18 8.52 1.87
CA PHE A 97 8.34 8.77 2.72
C PHE A 97 8.95 10.15 2.46
N VAL A 98 9.24 10.48 1.19
CA VAL A 98 9.77 11.80 0.80
C VAL A 98 8.80 12.92 1.19
N GLY A 99 7.49 12.76 0.95
CA GLY A 99 6.48 13.74 1.33
C GLY A 99 6.44 14.01 2.84
N SER A 100 6.60 12.97 3.66
CA SER A 100 6.62 13.10 5.12
C SER A 100 7.85 13.83 5.68
N HIS A 101 8.90 14.01 4.87
CA HIS A 101 10.09 14.77 5.25
C HIS A 101 9.92 16.29 5.08
N HIS A 102 8.94 16.73 4.30
CA HIS A 102 8.69 18.14 4.01
C HIS A 102 7.43 18.69 4.69
N ALA A 103 6.75 17.88 5.49
CA ALA A 103 5.59 18.23 6.30
C ALA A 103 6.01 18.53 7.75
#